data_AF-A0A1K1SS03-F1
#
_entry.id   AF-A0A1K1SS03-F1
#
_cell.length_a   1.000
_cell.length_b   1.000
_cell.length_c   1.000
_cell.angle_alpha   90.00
_cell.angle_beta   90.00
_cell.angle_gamma   90.00
#
_symmetry.space_group_name_H-M   'P 1'
#
loop_
_entity.id
_entity.type
_entity.pdbx_description
1 polymer ?
#
loop_
_entity_poly.entity_id
_entity_poly.type
_entity_poly.pdbx_seq_one_letter_code
_entity_poly.pdbx_strand_id
1 'polypeptide(L)'
;MKRHILYLCLILSAHSAMATMASHNTTDTTSSWIDQIRTLRDAIYHRDKETTKTFFSFPFNSAEFWYIVDVPHLAEKEAPVTEKSFDLYFDKIFDKAFITSFLKIKTKDLYEKGSSKTAEFTDDQAAFYSMEATFDKEEQTVTLQLSGYNKKVDPEIGGGEYAIFYVFKLKSGKLKFDKITMAG
;
A
#
# COMPACT_ATOMS: atom_id res chain seq x y z
N MET A 1 18.87 57.61 -64.45
CA MET A 1 19.44 56.51 -63.64
C MET A 1 18.74 56.54 -62.27
N LYS A 2 17.78 55.65 -61.92
CA LYS A 2 17.95 54.28 -61.36
C LYS A 2 19.06 54.26 -60.29
N ARG A 3 18.86 53.98 -58.98
CA ARG A 3 17.98 53.00 -58.31
C ARG A 3 17.64 53.37 -56.84
N HIS A 4 16.47 52.87 -56.40
CA HIS A 4 15.95 52.49 -55.07
C HIS A 4 17.01 52.25 -53.95
N ILE A 5 16.72 52.48 -52.66
CA ILE A 5 15.95 51.55 -51.81
C ILE A 5 15.38 52.25 -50.56
N LEU A 6 14.13 51.88 -50.27
CA LEU A 6 13.28 52.17 -49.13
C LEU A 6 13.75 51.37 -47.89
N TYR A 7 13.71 51.93 -46.68
CA TYR A 7 13.43 51.12 -45.48
C TYR A 7 12.55 51.89 -44.49
N LEU A 8 11.34 51.35 -44.36
CA LEU A 8 10.26 51.72 -43.46
C LEU A 8 10.44 50.86 -42.19
N CYS A 9 10.85 51.45 -41.06
CA CYS A 9 10.82 50.77 -39.76
C CYS A 9 9.60 51.26 -38.97
N LEU A 10 8.58 50.43 -38.98
CA LEU A 10 7.40 50.49 -38.13
C LEU A 10 7.48 49.25 -37.23
N ILE A 11 7.25 49.40 -35.91
CA ILE A 11 6.38 48.55 -35.07
C ILE A 11 6.76 48.63 -33.57
N LEU A 12 5.71 48.99 -32.81
CA LEU A 12 5.32 48.69 -31.42
C LEU A 12 6.32 48.79 -30.27
N SER A 13 6.06 49.79 -29.43
CA SER A 13 6.23 49.75 -27.98
C SER A 13 5.31 48.70 -27.33
N ALA A 14 5.90 47.67 -26.71
CA ALA A 14 5.20 46.79 -25.76
C ALA A 14 5.70 47.10 -24.34
N HIS A 15 4.78 47.51 -23.46
CA HIS A 15 5.01 47.58 -22.02
C HIS A 15 5.06 46.17 -21.45
N SER A 16 6.23 45.70 -21.01
CA SER A 16 6.35 44.49 -20.20
C SER A 16 6.45 44.89 -18.74
N ALA A 17 5.35 44.71 -18.01
CA ALA A 17 5.33 44.78 -16.56
C ALA A 17 6.29 43.73 -15.97
N MET A 18 7.07 44.15 -14.96
CA MET A 18 7.88 43.28 -14.13
C MET A 18 7.00 42.21 -13.47
N ALA A 19 7.23 40.94 -13.78
CA ALA A 19 6.83 39.83 -12.94
C ALA A 19 8.06 39.38 -12.15
N THR A 20 8.09 39.78 -10.89
CA THR A 20 9.01 39.35 -9.85
C THR A 20 9.09 37.82 -9.83
N MET A 21 10.31 37.29 -9.89
CA MET A 21 10.59 35.86 -9.72
C MET A 21 10.13 35.41 -8.33
N ALA A 22 8.98 34.74 -8.28
CA ALA A 22 8.55 34.02 -7.09
C ALA A 22 9.40 32.74 -6.97
N SER A 23 10.13 32.69 -5.86
CA SER A 23 10.75 31.53 -5.22
C SER A 23 10.30 30.18 -5.77
N HIS A 24 11.25 29.43 -6.33
CA HIS A 24 11.15 28.00 -6.52
C HIS A 24 11.10 27.35 -5.13
N ASN A 25 9.91 27.30 -4.53
CA ASN A 25 9.64 26.35 -3.47
C ASN A 25 9.56 24.98 -4.16
N THR A 26 10.65 24.23 -4.12
CA THR A 26 10.60 22.77 -4.16
C THR A 26 9.73 22.32 -2.99
N THR A 27 8.42 22.19 -3.25
CA THR A 27 7.57 21.34 -2.43
C THR A 27 8.10 19.94 -2.61
N ASP A 28 8.94 19.49 -1.67
CA ASP A 28 9.01 18.07 -1.34
C ASP A 28 7.57 17.67 -1.01
N THR A 29 6.87 17.13 -2.01
CA THR A 29 5.53 16.59 -1.85
C THR A 29 5.68 15.38 -0.95
N THR A 30 5.65 15.60 0.36
CA THR A 30 5.56 14.52 1.34
C THR A 30 4.25 13.81 1.02
N SER A 31 4.34 12.71 0.27
CA SER A 31 3.21 11.88 -0.10
C SER A 31 2.44 11.55 1.18
N SER A 32 1.16 11.89 1.22
CA SER A 32 0.36 11.67 2.42
C SER A 32 0.31 10.17 2.74
N TRP A 33 0.12 9.79 4.00
CA TRP A 33 0.07 8.37 4.38
C TRP A 33 -1.01 7.61 3.59
N ILE A 34 -2.09 8.28 3.18
CA ILE A 34 -3.15 7.68 2.37
C ILE A 34 -2.71 7.47 0.91
N ASP A 35 -1.87 8.35 0.36
CA ASP A 35 -1.27 8.14 -0.95
C ASP A 35 -0.30 6.96 -0.93
N GLN A 36 0.46 6.81 0.16
CA GLN A 36 1.32 5.65 0.39
C GLN A 36 0.53 4.34 0.48
N ILE A 37 -0.66 4.34 1.09
CA ILE A 37 -1.57 3.18 1.08
C ILE A 37 -2.04 2.84 -0.34
N ARG A 38 -2.34 3.85 -1.17
CA ARG A 38 -2.69 3.63 -2.59
C ARG A 38 -1.51 3.04 -3.35
N THR A 39 -0.30 3.58 -3.17
CA THR A 39 0.92 3.05 -3.77
C THR A 39 1.17 1.59 -3.37
N LEU A 40 1.04 1.26 -2.08
CA LEU A 40 1.19 -0.11 -1.59
C LEU A 40 0.18 -1.05 -2.25
N ARG A 41 -1.10 -0.67 -2.27
CA ARG A 41 -2.18 -1.44 -2.89
C ARG A 41 -1.93 -1.71 -4.36
N ASP A 42 -1.58 -0.66 -5.10
CA ASP A 42 -1.36 -0.75 -6.53
C ASP A 42 -0.12 -1.59 -6.84
N ALA A 43 0.96 -1.46 -6.05
CA ALA A 43 2.16 -2.28 -6.18
C ALA A 43 1.86 -3.77 -5.93
N ILE A 44 1.12 -4.09 -4.86
CA ILE A 44 0.73 -5.46 -4.55
C ILE A 44 -0.13 -6.05 -5.68
N TYR A 45 -1.13 -5.31 -6.16
CA TYR A 45 -2.01 -5.76 -7.24
C TYR A 45 -1.24 -6.07 -8.53
N HIS A 46 -0.26 -5.24 -8.90
CA HIS A 46 0.56 -5.44 -10.10
C HIS A 46 1.77 -6.36 -9.87
N ARG A 47 1.92 -6.94 -8.67
CA ARG A 47 3.08 -7.75 -8.28
C ARG A 47 4.42 -7.01 -8.43
N ASP A 48 4.40 -5.69 -8.24
CA ASP A 48 5.60 -4.85 -8.21
C ASP A 48 6.30 -5.02 -6.85
N LYS A 49 7.06 -6.11 -6.75
CA LYS A 49 7.78 -6.48 -5.52
C LYS A 49 8.77 -5.41 -5.10
N GLU A 50 9.44 -4.75 -6.05
CA GLU A 50 10.41 -3.70 -5.73
C GLU A 50 9.73 -2.52 -5.04
N THR A 51 8.61 -2.03 -5.57
CA THR A 51 7.84 -0.97 -4.90
C THR A 51 7.25 -1.46 -3.58
N THR A 52 6.70 -2.68 -3.51
CA THR A 52 6.16 -3.22 -2.24
C THR A 52 7.25 -3.31 -1.17
N LYS A 53 8.46 -3.77 -1.50
CA LYS A 53 9.58 -3.89 -0.56
C LYS A 53 9.98 -2.55 0.06
N THR A 54 9.73 -1.41 -0.60
CA THR A 54 9.99 -0.09 -0.02
C THR A 54 9.20 0.21 1.26
N PHE A 55 8.09 -0.50 1.50
CA PHE A 55 7.30 -0.42 2.73
C PHE A 55 7.85 -1.29 3.86
N PHE A 56 8.79 -2.18 3.58
CA PHE A 56 9.37 -3.09 4.56
C PHE A 56 10.75 -2.60 4.98
N SER A 57 11.23 -3.10 6.12
CA SER A 57 12.61 -2.91 6.58
C SER A 57 13.21 -4.29 6.75
N PHE A 58 13.95 -4.75 5.76
CA PHE A 58 14.55 -6.07 5.78
C PHE A 58 15.89 -6.10 6.52
N PRO A 59 16.23 -7.22 7.17
CA PRO A 59 15.32 -8.32 7.48
C PRO A 59 14.36 -7.93 8.63
N PHE A 60 13.18 -8.55 8.70
CA PHE A 60 12.24 -8.33 9.81
C PHE A 60 11.90 -9.63 10.54
N ASN A 61 11.61 -9.51 11.84
CA ASN A 61 11.17 -10.63 12.66
C ASN A 61 9.64 -10.70 12.67
N SER A 62 9.08 -11.79 12.15
CA SER A 62 7.69 -12.16 12.35
C SER A 62 7.61 -13.67 12.29
N ALA A 63 7.28 -14.30 13.42
CA ALA A 63 7.10 -15.75 13.46
C ALA A 63 5.83 -16.13 12.66
N GLU A 64 4.78 -15.33 12.79
CA GLU A 64 3.48 -15.54 12.12
C GLU A 64 3.59 -15.52 10.60
N PHE A 65 4.57 -14.82 10.03
CA PHE A 65 4.85 -14.85 8.60
C PHE A 65 4.93 -16.29 8.06
N TRP A 66 5.69 -17.16 8.73
CA TRP A 66 5.93 -18.53 8.29
C TRP A 66 4.69 -19.42 8.38
N TYR A 67 3.81 -19.13 9.33
CA TYR A 67 2.51 -19.80 9.45
C TYR A 67 1.56 -19.34 8.34
N ILE A 68 1.51 -18.03 8.07
CA ILE A 68 0.65 -17.43 7.04
C ILE A 68 1.03 -17.91 5.63
N VAL A 69 2.34 -18.12 5.38
CA VAL A 69 2.81 -18.65 4.10
C VAL A 69 2.85 -20.19 4.04
N ASP A 70 2.29 -20.86 5.04
CA ASP A 70 2.11 -22.31 5.13
C ASP A 70 3.45 -23.09 5.03
N VAL A 71 4.46 -22.60 5.75
CA VAL A 71 5.78 -23.24 5.93
C VAL A 71 6.30 -23.04 7.37
N PRO A 72 5.53 -23.35 8.42
CA PRO A 72 5.88 -23.02 9.81
C PRO A 72 7.19 -23.66 10.29
N HIS A 73 7.58 -24.80 9.72
CA HIS A 73 8.85 -25.48 10.00
C HIS A 73 10.10 -24.64 9.64
N LEU A 74 9.94 -23.58 8.83
CA LEU A 74 11.02 -22.66 8.49
C LEU A 74 11.21 -21.55 9.53
N ALA A 75 10.29 -21.37 10.48
CA ALA A 75 10.36 -20.28 11.45
C ALA A 75 11.63 -20.31 12.32
N GLU A 76 12.13 -21.50 12.66
CA GLU A 76 13.35 -21.65 13.45
C GLU A 76 14.64 -21.56 12.60
N LYS A 77 14.56 -21.95 11.33
CA LYS A 77 15.74 -22.12 10.47
C LYS A 77 16.03 -20.91 9.58
N GLU A 78 14.98 -20.26 9.09
CA GLU A 78 15.06 -19.24 8.04
C GLU A 78 14.64 -17.85 8.54
N ALA A 79 14.30 -17.69 9.83
CA ALA A 79 14.11 -16.39 10.45
C ALA A 79 15.47 -15.67 10.63
N PRO A 80 15.55 -14.34 10.45
CA PRO A 80 14.45 -13.40 10.13
C PRO A 80 14.00 -13.44 8.66
N VAL A 81 12.83 -12.88 8.35
CA VAL A 81 12.34 -12.78 6.97
C VAL A 81 13.25 -11.85 6.17
N THR A 82 13.87 -12.39 5.12
CA THR A 82 14.75 -11.66 4.18
C THR A 82 13.98 -11.19 2.94
N GLU A 83 14.59 -10.32 2.13
CA GLU A 83 14.03 -9.97 0.80
C GLU A 83 13.80 -11.20 -0.07
N LYS A 84 14.74 -12.16 -0.05
CA LYS A 84 14.62 -13.40 -0.83
C LYS A 84 13.40 -14.23 -0.39
N SER A 85 13.20 -14.37 0.93
CA SER A 85 12.05 -15.09 1.47
C SER A 85 10.74 -14.36 1.15
N PHE A 86 10.73 -13.03 1.27
CA PHE A 86 9.58 -12.20 0.89
C PHE A 86 9.23 -12.35 -0.59
N ASP A 87 10.22 -12.30 -1.49
CA ASP A 87 10.00 -12.45 -2.92
C ASP A 87 9.48 -13.85 -3.28
N LEU A 88 9.98 -14.89 -2.59
CA LEU A 88 9.56 -16.28 -2.78
C LEU A 88 8.09 -16.48 -2.38
N TYR A 89 7.66 -15.88 -1.26
CA TYR A 89 6.33 -16.08 -0.69
C TYR A 89 5.35 -14.93 -0.95
N PHE A 90 5.69 -13.97 -1.82
CA PHE A 90 4.89 -12.78 -2.11
C PHE A 90 3.40 -13.08 -2.35
N ASP A 91 3.11 -14.05 -3.22
CA ASP A 91 1.74 -14.44 -3.59
C ASP A 91 0.99 -15.19 -2.48
N LYS A 92 1.72 -15.73 -1.49
CA LYS A 92 1.11 -16.36 -0.31
C LYS A 92 0.80 -15.34 0.78
N ILE A 93 1.66 -14.33 0.94
CA ILE A 93 1.44 -13.21 1.88
C ILE A 93 0.29 -12.34 1.37
N PHE A 94 0.26 -12.06 0.07
CA PHE A 94 -0.78 -11.26 -0.57
C PHE A 94 -1.59 -12.14 -1.52
N ASP A 95 -2.39 -13.02 -0.93
CA ASP A 95 -3.22 -13.96 -1.68
C ASP A 95 -4.39 -13.25 -2.41
N LYS A 96 -5.18 -14.05 -3.13
CA LYS A 96 -6.34 -13.55 -3.87
C LYS A 96 -7.34 -12.82 -2.97
N ALA A 97 -7.59 -13.31 -1.75
CA ALA A 97 -8.54 -12.73 -0.82
C ALA A 97 -8.07 -11.36 -0.33
N PHE A 98 -6.79 -11.25 0.05
CA PHE A 98 -6.15 -10.00 0.40
C PHE A 98 -6.24 -8.99 -0.76
N ILE A 99 -5.79 -9.38 -1.96
CA ILE A 99 -5.77 -8.47 -3.12
C ILE A 99 -7.19 -7.98 -3.45
N THR A 100 -8.15 -8.91 -3.53
CA THR A 100 -9.54 -8.59 -3.90
C THR A 100 -10.16 -7.62 -2.91
N SER A 101 -9.99 -7.86 -1.62
CA SER A 101 -10.56 -7.02 -0.58
C SER A 101 -9.82 -5.68 -0.45
N PHE A 102 -8.48 -5.65 -0.53
CA PHE A 102 -7.70 -4.42 -0.44
C PHE A 102 -8.01 -3.44 -1.59
N LEU A 103 -8.25 -3.96 -2.80
CA LEU A 103 -8.71 -3.16 -3.94
C LEU A 103 -10.06 -2.45 -3.70
N LYS A 104 -10.90 -3.00 -2.81
CA LYS A 104 -12.23 -2.47 -2.51
C LYS A 104 -12.26 -1.54 -1.29
N ILE A 105 -11.14 -1.37 -0.60
CA ILE A 105 -11.01 -0.37 0.47
C ILE A 105 -11.16 1.04 -0.12
N LYS A 106 -12.12 1.79 0.42
CA LYS A 106 -12.40 3.17 0.03
C LYS A 106 -11.45 4.10 0.77
N THR A 107 -10.32 4.42 0.16
CA THR A 107 -9.29 5.28 0.76
C THR A 107 -9.79 6.66 1.21
N LYS A 108 -10.85 7.19 0.58
CA LYS A 108 -11.52 8.41 1.04
C LYS A 108 -12.15 8.23 2.43
N ASP A 109 -12.91 7.15 2.62
CA ASP A 109 -13.51 6.83 3.92
C ASP A 109 -12.42 6.58 4.97
N LEU A 110 -11.37 5.83 4.63
CA LEU A 110 -10.24 5.58 5.53
C LEU A 110 -9.56 6.89 5.97
N TYR A 111 -9.38 7.85 5.07
CA TYR A 111 -8.78 9.14 5.38
C TYR A 111 -9.68 10.04 6.23
N GLU A 112 -10.96 10.14 5.88
CA GLU A 112 -11.90 11.07 6.52
C GLU A 112 -12.43 10.55 7.86
N LYS A 113 -12.71 9.24 7.93
CA LYS A 113 -13.37 8.58 9.08
C LYS A 113 -12.41 7.79 9.96
N GLY A 114 -11.20 7.49 9.47
CA GLY A 114 -10.26 6.60 10.13
C GLY A 114 -10.53 5.12 9.91
N SER A 115 -11.57 4.74 9.13
CA SER A 115 -11.82 3.35 8.78
C SER A 115 -12.54 3.18 7.43
N SER A 116 -12.36 2.01 6.83
CA SER A 116 -13.10 1.57 5.64
C SER A 116 -13.19 0.05 5.64
N LYS A 117 -14.38 -0.49 5.37
CA LYS A 117 -14.64 -1.92 5.35
C LYS A 117 -15.27 -2.34 4.03
N THR A 118 -14.88 -3.50 3.53
CA THR A 118 -15.51 -4.11 2.36
C THR A 118 -16.83 -4.80 2.75
N ALA A 119 -17.70 -5.03 1.77
CA ALA A 119 -18.70 -6.09 1.93
C ALA A 119 -17.99 -7.45 2.05
N GLU A 120 -18.72 -8.45 2.53
CA GLU A 120 -18.25 -9.84 2.49
C GLU A 120 -18.22 -10.35 1.05
N PHE A 121 -17.14 -11.02 0.69
CA PHE A 121 -17.00 -11.76 -0.55
C PHE A 121 -17.24 -13.24 -0.27
N THR A 122 -18.06 -13.88 -1.09
CA THR A 122 -18.28 -15.33 -1.05
C THR A 122 -17.61 -15.95 -2.27
N ASP A 123 -16.57 -16.76 -2.08
CA ASP A 123 -15.98 -17.54 -3.18
C ASP A 123 -16.86 -18.76 -3.53
N ASP A 124 -17.63 -19.25 -2.55
CA ASP A 124 -18.80 -20.15 -2.64
C ASP A 124 -19.64 -19.98 -1.35
N GLN A 125 -20.81 -20.62 -1.19
CA GLN A 125 -21.64 -20.48 0.03
C GLN A 125 -20.95 -21.04 1.32
N ALA A 126 -19.72 -21.55 1.20
CA ALA A 126 -18.98 -22.23 2.24
C ALA A 126 -17.74 -21.46 2.74
N ALA A 127 -17.23 -20.48 2.00
CA ALA A 127 -16.14 -19.61 2.45
C ALA A 127 -16.45 -18.13 2.20
N PHE A 128 -16.22 -17.30 3.21
CA PHE A 128 -16.32 -15.84 3.06
C PHE A 128 -15.06 -15.14 3.56
N TYR A 129 -14.81 -13.95 3.04
CA TYR A 129 -13.77 -13.04 3.54
C TYR A 129 -14.18 -11.57 3.37
N SER A 130 -13.59 -10.70 4.19
CA SER A 130 -13.73 -9.26 4.10
C SER A 130 -12.46 -8.56 4.62
N MET A 131 -12.26 -7.30 4.26
CA MET A 131 -11.18 -6.50 4.84
C MET A 131 -11.74 -5.25 5.52
N GLU A 132 -11.21 -4.97 6.70
CA GLU A 132 -11.34 -3.68 7.37
C GLU A 132 -9.96 -3.03 7.44
N ALA A 133 -9.89 -1.79 6.95
CA ALA A 133 -8.72 -0.94 7.10
C ALA A 133 -9.03 0.12 8.18
N THR A 134 -8.12 0.31 9.13
CA THR A 134 -8.23 1.34 10.16
C THR A 134 -6.97 2.19 10.24
N PHE A 135 -7.13 3.45 10.64
CA PHE A 135 -6.02 4.36 10.95
C PHE A 135 -6.19 4.89 12.37
N ASP A 136 -5.27 4.49 13.25
CA ASP A 136 -5.11 5.05 14.58
C ASP A 136 -4.24 6.30 14.51
N LYS A 137 -4.83 7.45 14.88
CA LYS A 137 -4.15 8.74 14.86
C LYS A 137 -3.16 8.92 16.02
N GLU A 138 -3.40 8.32 17.16
CA GLU A 138 -2.53 8.45 18.33
C GLU A 138 -1.29 7.59 18.14
N GLU A 139 -1.49 6.33 17.73
CA GLU A 139 -0.43 5.36 17.47
C GLU A 139 0.18 5.50 16.06
N GLN A 140 -0.33 6.41 15.23
CA GLN A 140 0.09 6.63 13.85
C GLN A 140 0.19 5.32 13.07
N THR A 141 -0.83 4.48 13.21
CA THR A 141 -0.81 3.07 12.76
C THR A 141 -1.95 2.81 11.77
N VAL A 142 -1.62 2.22 10.63
CA VAL A 142 -2.60 1.65 9.70
C VAL A 142 -2.64 0.14 9.88
N THR A 143 -3.84 -0.41 10.08
CA THR A 143 -4.06 -1.86 10.13
C THR A 143 -4.94 -2.26 8.97
N LEU A 144 -4.53 -3.29 8.23
CA LEU A 144 -5.37 -4.00 7.27
C LEU A 144 -5.73 -5.36 7.89
N GLN A 145 -6.98 -5.52 8.32
CA GLN A 145 -7.49 -6.77 8.88
C GLN A 145 -8.24 -7.53 7.80
N LEU A 146 -7.66 -8.64 7.32
CA LEU A 146 -8.36 -9.62 6.49
C LEU A 146 -9.04 -10.63 7.41
N SER A 147 -10.37 -10.66 7.42
CA SER A 147 -11.15 -11.65 8.18
C SER A 147 -11.77 -12.64 7.21
N GLY A 148 -11.89 -13.90 7.62
CA GLY A 148 -12.58 -14.89 6.82
C GLY A 148 -13.03 -16.09 7.62
N TYR A 149 -13.75 -16.97 6.94
CA TYR A 149 -14.22 -18.24 7.48
C TYR A 149 -14.04 -19.32 6.44
N ASN A 150 -13.53 -20.48 6.88
CA ASN A 150 -13.39 -21.64 6.03
C ASN A 150 -14.23 -22.80 6.57
N LYS A 151 -15.25 -23.25 5.81
CA LYS A 151 -16.04 -24.46 6.14
C LYS A 151 -15.38 -25.76 5.73
N LYS A 152 -14.22 -25.77 5.05
CA LYS A 152 -13.53 -27.03 4.78
C LYS A 152 -13.07 -27.60 6.12
N VAL A 153 -13.90 -28.50 6.66
CA VAL A 153 -13.61 -29.34 7.80
C VAL A 153 -12.50 -30.28 7.36
N ASP A 154 -11.27 -29.80 7.44
CA ASP A 154 -10.14 -30.69 7.57
C ASP A 154 -10.26 -31.35 8.95
N PRO A 155 -10.29 -32.69 9.06
CA PRO A 155 -10.40 -33.38 10.34
C PRO A 155 -9.25 -33.08 11.32
N GLU A 156 -8.11 -32.61 10.82
CA GLU A 156 -6.92 -32.28 11.62
C GLU A 156 -6.83 -30.78 11.94
N ILE A 157 -7.31 -29.90 11.06
CA ILE A 157 -7.14 -28.43 11.19
C ILE A 157 -8.44 -27.75 11.70
N GLY A 158 -9.60 -28.37 11.50
CA GLY A 158 -10.90 -27.77 11.77
C GLY A 158 -11.25 -26.66 10.76
N GLY A 159 -12.55 -26.44 10.56
CA GLY A 159 -13.03 -25.18 9.98
C GLY A 159 -13.07 -24.09 11.06
N GLY A 160 -13.03 -22.82 10.67
CA GLY A 160 -13.00 -21.75 11.67
C GLY A 160 -12.95 -20.35 11.09
N GLU A 161 -13.25 -19.37 11.95
CA GLU A 161 -13.03 -17.96 11.68
C GLU A 161 -11.56 -17.65 11.86
N TYR A 162 -11.02 -16.79 11.01
CA TYR A 162 -9.66 -16.29 11.15
C TYR A 162 -9.61 -14.80 10.85
N ALA A 163 -8.59 -14.14 11.39
CA ALA A 163 -8.23 -12.77 11.09
C ALA A 163 -6.71 -12.65 10.95
N ILE A 164 -6.26 -12.07 9.84
CA ILE A 164 -4.86 -11.73 9.59
C ILE A 164 -4.74 -10.21 9.60
N PHE A 165 -3.86 -9.68 10.44
CA PHE A 165 -3.65 -8.26 10.63
C PHE A 165 -2.30 -7.86 10.03
N TYR A 166 -2.31 -6.99 9.02
CA TYR A 166 -1.12 -6.39 8.45
C TYR A 166 -0.98 -4.98 9.02
N VAL A 167 0.01 -4.78 9.88
CA VAL A 167 0.17 -3.55 10.65
C VAL A 167 1.33 -2.74 10.09
N PHE A 168 1.06 -1.47 9.81
CA PHE A 168 2.01 -0.49 9.33
C PHE A 168 2.05 0.72 10.25
N LYS A 169 3.24 1.21 10.57
CA LYS A 169 3.44 2.45 11.35
C LYS A 169 3.94 3.58 10.47
N LEU A 170 3.44 4.78 10.70
CA LEU A 170 3.98 5.98 10.10
C LEU A 170 5.23 6.42 10.90
N LYS A 171 6.41 6.23 10.31
CA LYS A 171 7.69 6.64 10.88
C LYS A 171 8.27 7.76 10.04
N SER A 172 8.39 8.95 10.62
CA SER A 172 8.89 10.15 9.91
C SER A 172 8.13 10.42 8.58
N GLY A 173 6.81 10.29 8.61
CA GLY A 173 5.94 10.49 7.45
C GLY A 173 5.97 9.34 6.43
N LYS A 174 6.70 8.25 6.67
CA LYS A 174 6.76 7.07 5.78
C LYS A 174 6.05 5.88 6.41
N LEU A 175 5.16 5.26 5.65
CA LEU A 175 4.47 4.05 6.05
C LEU A 175 5.45 2.89 6.00
N LYS A 176 5.64 2.21 7.14
CA LYS A 176 6.53 1.07 7.26
C LYS A 176 5.81 -0.10 7.91
N PHE A 177 5.93 -1.27 7.30
CA PHE A 177 5.49 -2.54 7.88
C PHE A 177 6.11 -2.70 9.27
N ASP A 178 5.26 -3.05 10.23
CA ASP A 178 5.64 -3.27 11.63
C ASP A 178 5.57 -4.76 11.95
N LYS A 179 4.42 -5.38 11.69
CA LYS A 179 4.17 -6.80 11.96
C LYS A 179 2.99 -7.33 11.16
N ILE A 180 2.95 -8.66 11.06
CA ILE A 180 1.78 -9.42 10.65
C ILE A 180 1.43 -10.38 11.78
N THR A 181 0.14 -10.48 12.12
CA THR A 181 -0.33 -11.39 13.18
C THR A 181 -1.59 -12.11 12.74
N MET A 182 -1.83 -13.31 13.28
CA MET A 182 -3.01 -14.10 13.01
C MET A 182 -3.77 -14.37 14.31
N ALA A 183 -5.10 -14.33 14.25
CA ALA A 183 -6.00 -14.74 15.32
C ALA A 183 -7.12 -15.61 14.73
N GLY A 184 -7.69 -16.52 15.53
CA GLY A 184 -8.68 -17.49 15.08
C GLY A 184 -8.46 -18.84 15.74
#